data_AF-A0AAV9Z7R5-F1
#
_entry.id   AF-A0AAV9Z7R5-F1
#
_cell.length_a   1.000
_cell.length_b   1.000
_cell.length_c   1.000
_cell.angle_alpha   90.00
_cell.angle_beta   90.00
_cell.angle_gamma   90.00
#
_symmetry.space_group_name_H-M   'P 1'
#
loop_
_entity.id
_entity.type
_entity.pdbx_description
1 polymer ?
#
loop_
_entity_poly.entity_id
_entity_poly.type
_entity_poly.pdbx_seq_one_letter_code
_entity_poly.pdbx_strand_id
1 'polypeptide(L)'
;LTQSAQLLEDFEEKFKDLGDLILAYEADPGCGLPCACEREGHIASVQCHDCTSYRLSCAECFITTHINPPFHWAEVWDFEQEFFVRHNISALGHTIQLGHHGGACETPVGE
;
A
#
# COMPACT_ATOMS: atom_id res chain seq x y z
N LEU A 1 -16.19 35.75 24.34
CA LEU A 1 -15.33 35.24 23.24
C LEU A 1 -15.83 35.83 21.93
N THR A 2 -14.95 36.12 20.97
CA THR A 2 -15.39 36.45 19.61
C THR A 2 -15.96 35.19 18.95
N GLN A 3 -16.85 35.35 17.97
CA GLN A 3 -17.44 34.20 17.24
C GLN A 3 -16.35 33.27 16.67
N SER A 4 -15.24 33.85 16.21
CA SER A 4 -14.08 33.12 15.69
C SER A 4 -13.36 32.28 16.76
N ALA A 5 -13.28 32.78 18.00
CA ALA A 5 -12.66 32.05 19.09
C ALA A 5 -13.53 30.87 19.56
N GLN A 6 -14.85 31.04 19.60
CA GLN A 6 -15.77 29.95 19.91
C GLN A 6 -15.72 28.84 18.85
N LEU A 7 -15.67 29.21 17.58
CA LEU A 7 -15.55 28.24 16.48
C LEU A 7 -14.26 27.41 16.58
N LEU A 8 -13.15 28.02 17.01
CA LEU A 8 -11.88 27.31 17.17
C LEU A 8 -11.95 26.32 18.34
N GLU A 9 -12.51 26.72 19.49
CA GLU A 9 -12.73 25.83 20.63
C GLU A 9 -13.61 24.64 20.25
N ASP A 10 -14.74 24.89 19.58
CA ASP A 10 -15.66 23.84 19.12
C ASP A 10 -14.97 22.87 18.12
N PHE A 11 -14.03 23.38 17.30
CA PHE A 11 -13.24 22.57 16.36
C PHE A 11 -12.17 21.75 17.08
N GLU A 12 -11.47 22.32 18.06
CA GLU A 12 -10.46 21.62 18.88
C GLU A 12 -11.05 20.42 19.62
N GLU A 13 -12.29 20.52 20.11
CA GLU A 13 -13.01 19.40 20.73
C GLU A 13 -13.18 18.19 19.78
N LYS A 14 -13.12 18.41 18.46
CA LYS A 14 -13.26 17.36 17.43
C LYS A 14 -11.95 16.82 16.89
N PHE A 15 -10.80 17.36 17.31
CA PHE A 15 -9.50 16.95 16.74
C PHE A 15 -9.21 15.48 16.95
N LYS A 16 -9.55 14.96 18.13
CA LYS A 16 -9.35 13.54 18.41
C LYS A 16 -10.19 12.67 17.48
N ASP A 17 -11.50 12.93 17.39
CA ASP A 17 -12.41 12.17 16.54
C ASP A 17 -11.98 12.26 15.06
N LEU A 18 -11.60 13.45 14.60
CA LEU A 18 -11.13 13.67 13.23
C LEU A 18 -9.82 12.92 12.96
N GLY A 19 -8.89 12.95 13.91
CA GLY A 19 -7.62 12.22 13.83
C GLY A 19 -7.85 10.72 13.75
N ASP A 20 -8.71 10.17 14.61
CA ASP A 20 -9.08 8.75 14.60
C ASP A 20 -9.73 8.35 13.26
N LEU A 21 -10.60 9.19 12.71
CA LEU A 21 -11.24 8.96 11.41
C LEU A 21 -10.25 9.00 10.24
N ILE A 22 -9.30 9.94 10.26
CA ILE A 22 -8.23 10.00 9.26
C ILE A 22 -7.38 8.74 9.33
N LEU A 23 -6.91 8.34 10.51
CA LEU A 23 -6.11 7.12 10.68
C LEU A 23 -6.87 5.86 10.25
N ALA A 24 -8.16 5.76 10.59
CA ALA A 24 -8.99 4.63 10.19
C ALA A 24 -9.26 4.58 8.67
N TYR A 25 -9.15 5.71 7.96
CA TYR A 25 -9.24 5.77 6.52
C TYR A 25 -7.91 5.43 5.83
N GLU A 26 -6.78 5.82 6.43
CA GLU A 26 -5.44 5.51 5.92
C GLU A 26 -5.02 4.05 6.19
N ALA A 27 -5.63 3.40 7.19
CA ALA A 27 -5.50 1.97 7.43
C ALA A 27 -6.59 1.19 6.67
N ASP A 28 -6.24 0.03 6.13
CA ASP A 28 -7.22 -0.88 5.53
C ASP A 28 -7.48 -2.06 6.50
N PRO A 29 -8.74 -2.32 6.88
CA PRO A 29 -9.09 -3.39 7.83
C PRO A 29 -8.78 -4.80 7.33
N GLY A 30 -8.51 -4.97 6.03
CA GLY A 30 -8.03 -6.21 5.44
C GLY A 30 -6.55 -6.49 5.69
N CYS A 31 -5.80 -5.54 6.24
CA CYS A 31 -4.38 -5.70 6.50
C CYS A 31 -4.10 -6.81 7.53
N GLY A 32 -3.12 -7.66 7.25
CA GLY A 32 -2.77 -8.81 8.09
C GLY A 32 -3.71 -10.02 7.94
N LEU A 33 -4.84 -9.89 7.23
CA LEU A 33 -5.68 -11.03 6.87
C LEU A 33 -5.02 -11.89 5.78
N PRO A 34 -5.44 -13.15 5.60
CA PRO A 34 -4.99 -13.97 4.47
C PRO A 34 -5.23 -13.27 3.13
N CYS A 35 -4.24 -13.32 2.24
CA CYS A 35 -4.36 -12.77 0.91
C CYS A 35 -5.41 -13.53 0.08
N ALA A 36 -6.11 -12.83 -0.82
CA ALA A 36 -7.11 -13.41 -1.72
C ALA A 36 -6.57 -14.49 -2.69
N CYS A 37 -5.25 -14.69 -2.75
CA CYS A 37 -4.64 -15.79 -3.50
C CYS A 37 -4.68 -17.14 -2.76
N GLU A 38 -5.12 -17.14 -1.48
CA GLU A 38 -5.34 -18.31 -0.64
C GLU A 38 -4.10 -19.21 -0.44
N ARG A 39 -2.90 -18.68 -0.71
CA ARG A 39 -1.64 -19.39 -0.47
C ARG A 39 -1.31 -19.32 1.02
N GLU A 40 -0.92 -20.46 1.60
CA GLU A 40 -0.57 -20.56 3.01
C GLU A 40 0.58 -19.60 3.37
N GLY A 41 0.40 -18.83 4.44
CA GLY A 41 1.39 -17.85 4.91
C GLY A 41 1.38 -16.50 4.16
N HIS A 42 0.65 -16.35 3.06
CA HIS A 42 0.56 -15.07 2.35
C HIS A 42 -0.51 -14.18 3.00
N ILE A 43 -0.06 -13.06 3.57
CA ILE A 43 -0.93 -12.05 4.16
C ILE A 43 -1.12 -10.86 3.22
N ALA A 44 -2.28 -10.22 3.33
CA ALA A 44 -2.56 -8.97 2.64
C ALA A 44 -1.88 -7.83 3.42
N SER A 45 -0.79 -7.30 2.89
CA SER A 45 -0.01 -6.22 3.51
C SER A 45 0.48 -5.16 2.53
N VAL A 46 0.22 -5.33 1.24
CA VAL A 46 0.69 -4.45 0.17
C VAL A 46 -0.49 -3.87 -0.59
N GLN A 47 -0.55 -2.54 -0.69
CA GLN A 47 -1.43 -1.80 -1.60
C GLN A 47 -0.62 -1.05 -2.66
N CYS A 48 -1.34 -0.49 -3.63
CA CYS A 48 -0.76 0.34 -4.69
C CYS A 48 -1.21 1.77 -4.51
N HIS A 49 -0.27 2.70 -4.50
CA HIS A 49 -0.57 4.13 -4.36
C HIS A 49 -1.22 4.71 -5.62
N ASP A 50 -0.82 4.24 -6.80
CA ASP A 50 -1.16 4.87 -8.09
C ASP A 50 -2.42 4.28 -8.74
N CYS A 51 -2.78 3.05 -8.40
CA CYS A 51 -3.97 2.38 -8.93
C CYS A 51 -5.23 2.90 -8.24
N THR A 52 -6.25 3.29 -9.03
CA THR A 52 -7.50 3.85 -8.49
C THR A 52 -8.32 2.88 -7.63
N SER A 53 -8.19 1.58 -7.83
CA SER A 53 -8.99 0.57 -7.11
C SER A 53 -8.21 -0.72 -6.90
N TYR A 54 -6.97 -0.60 -6.44
CA TYR A 54 -6.18 -1.75 -6.07
C TYR A 54 -6.59 -2.28 -4.70
N ARG A 55 -6.79 -3.61 -4.61
CA ARG A 55 -7.08 -4.29 -3.36
C ARG A 55 -5.78 -4.70 -2.69
N LEU A 56 -5.71 -4.59 -1.37
CA LEU A 56 -4.63 -5.16 -0.57
C LEU A 56 -4.33 -6.62 -0.89
N SER A 57 -3.04 -6.94 -0.87
CA SER A 57 -2.52 -8.20 -1.39
C SER A 57 -1.18 -8.55 -0.74
N CYS A 58 -0.69 -9.77 -0.95
CA CYS A 58 0.70 -10.10 -0.65
C CYS A 58 1.65 -9.50 -1.70
N ALA A 59 2.95 -9.45 -1.40
CA ALA A 59 3.97 -8.90 -2.29
C ALA A 59 4.00 -9.59 -3.66
N GLU A 60 3.83 -10.91 -3.73
CA GLU A 60 3.85 -11.65 -4.99
C GLU A 60 2.65 -11.32 -5.87
N CYS A 61 1.46 -11.17 -5.27
CA CYS A 61 0.27 -10.73 -5.98
C CYS A 61 0.44 -9.30 -6.50
N PHE A 62 0.99 -8.40 -5.68
CA PHE A 62 1.33 -7.05 -6.10
C PHE A 62 2.25 -7.06 -7.31
N ILE A 63 3.36 -7.81 -7.27
CA ILE A 63 4.31 -7.90 -8.37
C ILE A 63 3.63 -8.45 -9.64
N THR A 64 2.84 -9.51 -9.50
CA THR A 64 2.15 -10.14 -10.63
C THR A 64 1.20 -9.15 -11.33
N THR A 65 0.46 -8.35 -10.57
CA THR A 65 -0.44 -7.33 -11.13
C THR A 65 0.31 -6.14 -11.73
N HIS A 66 1.47 -5.78 -11.17
CA HIS A 66 2.25 -4.60 -11.57
C HIS A 66 3.40 -4.92 -12.54
N ILE A 67 3.43 -6.11 -13.13
CA ILE A 67 4.49 -6.50 -14.06
C ILE A 67 4.59 -5.58 -15.29
N ASN A 68 3.45 -5.05 -15.75
CA ASN A 68 3.36 -4.12 -16.88
C ASN A 68 3.40 -2.63 -16.47
N PRO A 69 2.85 -2.23 -15.31
CA PRO A 69 3.10 -0.92 -14.72
C PRO A 69 4.10 -0.97 -13.54
N PRO A 70 5.39 -1.31 -13.76
CA PRO A 70 6.33 -1.60 -12.69
C PRO A 70 6.82 -0.35 -11.93
N PHE A 71 6.42 0.84 -12.37
CA PHE A 71 6.78 2.12 -11.74
C PHE A 71 5.74 2.61 -10.73
N HIS A 72 4.65 1.87 -10.54
CA HIS A 72 3.71 2.16 -9.45
C HIS A 72 4.38 1.90 -8.10
N TRP A 73 4.08 2.77 -7.14
CA TRP A 73 4.58 2.67 -5.78
C TRP A 73 3.82 1.61 -5.00
N ALA A 74 4.58 0.67 -4.43
CA ALA A 74 4.06 -0.25 -3.43
C ALA A 74 3.99 0.48 -2.09
N GLU A 75 2.88 0.32 -1.39
CA GLU A 75 2.74 0.74 0.00
C GLU A 75 2.61 -0.53 0.84
N VAL A 76 3.63 -0.80 1.65
CA VAL A 76 3.73 -2.01 2.47
C VAL A 76 3.44 -1.65 3.92
N TRP A 77 2.54 -2.38 4.54
CA TRP A 77 2.18 -2.18 5.93
C TRP A 77 3.34 -2.55 6.86
N ASP A 78 3.77 -1.59 7.67
CA ASP A 78 4.69 -1.80 8.78
C ASP A 78 3.88 -2.23 10.00
N PHE A 79 4.02 -3.50 10.41
CA PHE A 79 3.28 -4.04 11.56
C PHE A 79 3.79 -3.53 12.92
N GLU A 80 5.01 -2.99 12.99
CA GLU A 80 5.54 -2.42 14.23
C GLU A 80 5.08 -0.97 14.41
N GLN A 81 5.03 -0.20 13.32
CA GLN A 81 4.67 1.21 13.34
C GLN A 81 3.20 1.49 13.00
N GLU A 82 2.48 0.48 12.48
CA GLU A 82 1.05 0.54 12.13
C GLU A 82 0.73 1.59 11.05
N PHE A 83 1.56 1.69 10.02
CA PHE A 83 1.28 2.52 8.85
C PHE A 83 1.92 1.97 7.56
N PHE A 84 1.44 2.45 6.41
CA PHE A 84 2.00 2.08 5.12
C PHE A 84 3.29 2.83 4.80
N VAL A 85 4.35 2.09 4.51
CA VAL A 85 5.63 2.62 4.05
C VAL A 85 5.72 2.45 2.53
N ARG A 86 6.14 3.51 1.83
CA ARG A 86 6.33 3.46 0.39
C ARG A 86 7.62 2.72 0.02
N HIS A 87 7.50 1.78 -0.92
CA HIS A 87 8.59 0.98 -1.47
C HIS A 87 8.58 0.98 -3.02
N ASN A 88 9.78 0.87 -3.61
CA ASN A 88 9.90 0.47 -5.01
C ASN A 88 9.56 -1.02 -5.15
N ILE A 89 9.03 -1.43 -6.30
CA ILE A 89 8.73 -2.86 -6.58
C ILE A 89 9.97 -3.76 -6.45
N SER A 90 11.18 -3.22 -6.65
CA SER A 90 12.44 -3.94 -6.45
C SER A 90 12.73 -4.27 -4.99
N ALA A 91 12.28 -3.44 -4.05
CA ALA A 91 12.38 -3.74 -2.63
C ALA A 91 11.47 -4.91 -2.21
N LEU A 92 10.44 -5.22 -3.01
CA LEU A 92 9.59 -6.40 -2.85
C LEU A 92 10.17 -7.65 -3.54
N GLY A 93 11.35 -7.55 -4.17
CA GLY A 93 12.04 -8.67 -4.82
C GLY A 93 11.83 -8.78 -6.33
N HIS A 94 11.29 -7.75 -6.99
CA HIS A 94 11.10 -7.78 -8.45
C HIS A 94 12.20 -7.03 -9.21
N THR A 95 12.83 -7.72 -10.17
CA THR A 95 13.70 -7.09 -11.17
C THR A 95 12.92 -6.86 -12.45
N ILE A 96 12.87 -5.61 -12.91
CA ILE A 96 12.20 -5.25 -14.17
C ILE A 96 13.05 -5.72 -15.34
N GLN A 97 12.55 -6.71 -16.07
CA GLN A 97 13.13 -7.14 -17.35
C GLN A 97 12.43 -6.40 -18.48
N LEU A 98 13.19 -5.67 -19.29
CA LEU A 98 12.64 -4.93 -20.43
C LEU A 98 12.26 -5.90 -21.56
N GLY A 99 11.09 -5.71 -22.16
CA GLY A 99 10.55 -6.58 -23.21
C GLY A 99 9.65 -7.70 -22.67
N HIS A 100 9.35 -8.68 -23.52
CA HIS A 100 8.56 -9.89 -23.21
C HIS A 100 7.24 -9.68 -22.43
N HIS A 101 6.64 -8.49 -22.53
CA HIS A 101 5.42 -8.11 -21.79
C HIS A 101 5.56 -8.36 -20.27
N GLY A 102 6.74 -8.04 -19.72
CA GLY A 102 7.07 -8.28 -18.31
C GLY A 102 7.52 -9.70 -18.00
N GLY A 103 7.50 -10.62 -18.97
CA GLY A 103 8.01 -11.98 -18.83
C GLY A 103 9.53 -12.04 -18.63
N ALA A 104 9.99 -13.18 -18.12
CA ALA A 104 11.42 -13.46 -18.01
C ALA A 104 12.06 -13.56 -19.41
N CYS A 105 13.24 -12.96 -19.58
CA CYS A 105 14.04 -13.14 -20.78
C CYS A 105 14.61 -14.56 -20.80
N GLU A 106 14.55 -15.26 -21.94
CA GLU A 106 15.15 -16.60 -22.11
C GLU A 106 16.69 -16.56 -22.07
N THR A 107 17.28 -15.41 -22.39
CA THR A 107 18.72 -15.17 -22.38
C THR A 107 19.03 -13.85 -21.66
N PRO A 108 18.90 -13.78 -20.33
CA PRO A 108 19.20 -12.57 -19.58
C PRO A 108 20.70 -12.27 -19.63
N VAL A 109 21.07 -11.00 -19.73
CA VAL A 109 22.47 -10.56 -19.68
C VAL A 109 22.68 -9.83 -18.35
N GLY A 110 23.41 -10.48 -17.42
CA GLY A 110 23.74 -9.95 -16.10
C GLY A 110 22.91 -10.59 -14.98
N GLU A 111 23.57 -11.38 -14.13
CA GLU A 111 23.10 -11.85 -12.82
C GLU A 111 23.88 -11.12 -11.72
#